data_AF-A0A0F9REQ4-F1
#
_entry.id   AF-A0A0F9REQ4-F1
#
_cell.length_a   1.000
_cell.length_b   1.000
_cell.length_c   1.000
_cell.angle_alpha   90.00
_cell.angle_beta   90.00
_cell.angle_gamma   90.00
#
_symmetry.space_group_name_H-M   'P 1'
#
loop_
_entity.id
_entity.type
_entity.pdbx_description
1 polymer ?
#
loop_
_entity_poly.entity_id
_entity_poly.type
_entity_poly.pdbx_seq_one_letter_code
_entity_poly.pdbx_strand_id
1 'polypeptide(L)'
;MSDKNIELAIKILQQDINVCEDLFDKNNFPLINIVANRYLENCLIFDEYQLCLPGVFIKDMVNDYFTIINNPDKLKRLNSAKVFGEEFLSKIRVFFKNKDEESLWNDFYKYNLNITTVLRDDVDVHYLKNPSHTSRSFKFLLNYIENHEEYLYIINNKFLEGILDIMIRVIKNHSFNLPELMIYIYVKYLGFLYQYYYYENLRNNQLIEDLLQKDLSIYLKYVISLKEREEIDIKDFNKNLWNVVKKWREMYIFYKGLPMKRDLLIPLGLKQNKINE
;
A
#
# COMPACT_ATOMS: atom_id res chain seq x y z
N MET A 1 -23.42 -0.27 14.63
CA MET A 1 -23.37 -1.74 14.44
C MET A 1 -23.60 -2.40 15.80
N SER A 2 -24.14 -3.61 15.88
CA SER A 2 -24.25 -4.32 17.17
C SER A 2 -22.89 -4.90 17.57
N ASP A 3 -22.59 -4.99 18.86
CA ASP A 3 -21.33 -5.55 19.37
C ASP A 3 -21.07 -6.98 18.84
N LYS A 4 -22.14 -7.74 18.59
CA LYS A 4 -22.08 -9.09 18.00
C LYS A 4 -21.50 -9.12 16.58
N ASN A 5 -21.72 -8.07 15.77
CA ASN A 5 -21.18 -8.01 14.42
C ASN A 5 -19.66 -7.75 14.42
N ILE A 6 -19.19 -6.92 15.36
CA ILE A 6 -17.75 -6.64 15.53
C ILE A 6 -17.02 -7.89 16.02
N GLU A 7 -17.59 -8.63 16.99
CA GLU A 7 -17.01 -9.90 17.45
C GLU A 7 -16.88 -10.94 16.32
N LEU A 8 -17.91 -11.04 15.47
CA LEU A 8 -17.86 -11.92 14.31
C LEU A 8 -16.79 -11.46 13.31
N ALA A 9 -16.73 -10.16 13.02
CA ALA A 9 -15.72 -9.58 12.14
C ALA A 9 -14.31 -9.92 12.63
N ILE A 10 -14.02 -9.72 13.92
CA ILE A 10 -12.73 -10.06 14.52
C ILE A 10 -12.40 -11.54 14.35
N LYS A 11 -13.36 -12.44 14.61
CA LYS A 11 -13.13 -13.90 14.45
C LYS A 11 -12.78 -14.28 13.01
N ILE A 12 -13.49 -13.73 12.03
CA ILE A 12 -13.22 -14.00 10.61
C ILE A 12 -11.86 -13.45 10.20
N LEU A 13 -11.55 -12.21 10.57
CA LEU A 13 -10.28 -11.57 10.24
C LEU A 13 -9.09 -12.27 10.91
N GLN A 14 -9.24 -12.76 12.14
CA GLN A 14 -8.21 -13.56 12.80
C GLN A 14 -7.92 -14.89 12.08
N GLN A 15 -8.91 -15.51 11.45
CA GLN A 15 -8.67 -16.70 10.61
C GLN A 15 -7.79 -16.34 9.40
N ASP A 16 -8.02 -15.19 8.77
CA ASP A 16 -7.16 -14.71 7.68
C ASP A 16 -5.72 -14.50 8.16
N ILE A 17 -5.52 -13.92 9.34
CA ILE A 17 -4.18 -13.72 9.92
C ILE A 17 -3.48 -15.06 10.21
N ASN A 18 -4.17 -16.03 10.81
CA ASN A 18 -3.59 -17.35 11.09
C ASN A 18 -3.17 -18.05 9.78
N VAL A 19 -3.97 -17.95 8.72
CA VAL A 19 -3.61 -18.49 7.41
C VAL A 19 -2.39 -17.75 6.83
N CYS A 20 -2.28 -16.43 7.01
CA CYS A 20 -1.09 -15.68 6.62
C CYS A 20 0.18 -16.18 7.35
N GLU A 21 0.11 -16.42 8.66
CA GLU A 21 1.24 -16.98 9.45
C GLU A 21 1.66 -18.36 8.90
N ASP A 22 0.71 -19.27 8.73
CA ASP A 22 0.98 -20.63 8.21
C ASP A 22 1.61 -20.62 6.80
N LEU A 23 1.18 -19.68 5.94
CA LEU A 23 1.73 -19.51 4.59
C LEU A 23 3.09 -18.82 4.60
N PHE A 24 3.33 -17.93 5.56
CA PHE A 24 4.59 -17.22 5.73
C PHE A 24 5.71 -18.20 6.12
N ASP A 25 5.41 -19.15 7.00
CA ASP A 25 6.33 -20.24 7.37
C ASP A 25 6.75 -21.06 6.15
N LYS A 26 5.81 -21.28 5.23
CA LYS A 26 6.00 -22.03 3.97
C LYS A 26 6.55 -21.19 2.82
N ASN A 27 6.90 -19.91 3.06
CA ASN A 27 7.36 -18.96 2.05
C ASN A 27 6.38 -18.77 0.87
N ASN A 28 5.08 -18.97 1.08
CA ASN A 28 4.06 -18.87 0.04
C ASN A 28 3.44 -17.47 -0.03
N PHE A 29 4.30 -16.48 -0.29
CA PHE A 29 3.93 -15.08 -0.43
C PHE A 29 2.83 -14.81 -1.48
N PRO A 30 2.77 -15.53 -2.63
CA PRO A 30 1.65 -15.39 -3.57
C PRO A 30 0.28 -15.62 -2.94
N LEU A 31 0.14 -16.68 -2.14
CA LEU A 31 -1.12 -16.96 -1.44
C LEU A 31 -1.38 -15.96 -0.31
N ILE A 32 -0.36 -15.47 0.39
CA ILE A 32 -0.54 -14.42 1.41
C ILE A 32 -1.12 -13.15 0.77
N ASN A 33 -0.69 -12.74 -0.43
CA ASN A 33 -1.31 -11.60 -1.13
C ASN A 33 -2.80 -11.85 -1.44
N ILE A 34 -3.19 -13.08 -1.79
CA ILE A 34 -4.60 -13.43 -1.99
C ILE A 34 -5.37 -13.31 -0.67
N VAL A 35 -4.83 -13.85 0.43
CA VAL A 35 -5.45 -13.79 1.76
C VAL A 35 -5.55 -12.34 2.26
N ALA A 36 -4.54 -11.50 2.02
CA ALA A 36 -4.58 -10.08 2.37
C ALA A 36 -5.68 -9.33 1.60
N ASN A 37 -5.89 -9.65 0.32
CA ASN A 37 -7.02 -9.08 -0.43
C ASN A 37 -8.37 -9.58 0.14
N ARG A 38 -8.48 -10.86 0.51
CA ARG A 38 -9.66 -11.43 1.17
C ARG A 38 -9.93 -10.76 2.51
N TYR A 39 -8.89 -10.49 3.31
CA TYR A 39 -8.99 -9.75 4.56
C TYR A 39 -9.61 -8.36 4.32
N LEU A 40 -9.12 -7.62 3.32
CA LEU A 40 -9.66 -6.29 3.00
C LEU A 40 -11.10 -6.36 2.45
N GLU A 41 -11.46 -7.41 1.72
CA GLU A 41 -12.85 -7.69 1.31
C GLU A 41 -13.75 -7.98 2.52
N ASN A 42 -13.26 -8.74 3.50
CA ASN A 42 -13.98 -8.99 4.76
C ASN A 42 -14.18 -7.68 5.53
N CYS A 43 -13.17 -6.82 5.61
CA CYS A 43 -13.33 -5.47 6.18
C CYS A 43 -14.40 -4.65 5.46
N LEU A 44 -14.51 -4.77 4.13
CA LEU A 44 -15.55 -4.11 3.34
C LEU A 44 -16.96 -4.64 3.68
N ILE A 45 -17.10 -5.97 3.84
CA ILE A 45 -18.38 -6.61 4.19
C ILE A 45 -18.86 -6.16 5.56
N PHE A 46 -17.95 -6.07 6.53
CA PHE A 46 -18.29 -5.61 7.88
C PHE A 46 -18.34 -4.09 8.01
N ASP A 47 -17.78 -3.34 7.05
CA ASP A 47 -17.62 -1.88 7.07
C ASP A 47 -16.92 -1.32 8.33
N GLU A 48 -15.91 -2.04 8.80
CA GLU A 48 -15.18 -1.72 10.04
C GLU A 48 -13.77 -1.17 9.74
N TYR A 49 -13.67 0.15 9.60
CA TYR A 49 -12.41 0.82 9.21
C TYR A 49 -11.26 0.55 10.19
N GLN A 50 -11.55 0.45 11.49
CA GLN A 50 -10.56 0.22 12.54
C GLN A 50 -9.84 -1.13 12.38
N LEU A 51 -10.43 -2.07 11.66
CA LEU A 51 -9.87 -3.40 11.44
C LEU A 51 -9.10 -3.51 10.12
N CYS A 52 -9.02 -2.46 9.29
CA CYS A 52 -8.44 -2.55 7.95
C CYS A 52 -6.90 -2.60 7.92
N LEU A 53 -6.22 -1.98 8.89
CA LEU A 53 -4.77 -1.80 8.89
C LEU A 53 -3.97 -3.11 8.77
N PRO A 54 -4.30 -4.20 9.48
CA PRO A 54 -3.63 -5.49 9.28
C PRO A 54 -3.59 -5.95 7.82
N GLY A 55 -4.72 -5.88 7.10
CA GLY A 55 -4.78 -6.27 5.70
C GLY A 55 -3.94 -5.35 4.81
N VAL A 56 -3.95 -4.05 5.10
CA VAL A 56 -3.14 -3.05 4.40
C VAL A 56 -1.65 -3.36 4.54
N PHE A 57 -1.21 -3.63 5.76
CA PHE A 57 0.21 -3.85 6.07
C PHE A 57 0.71 -5.22 5.62
N ILE A 58 -0.10 -6.28 5.74
CA ILE A 58 0.27 -7.59 5.18
C ILE A 58 0.43 -7.50 3.67
N LYS A 59 -0.46 -6.78 2.99
CA LYS A 59 -0.34 -6.58 1.54
C LYS A 59 0.96 -5.86 1.17
N ASP A 60 1.35 -4.84 1.94
CA ASP A 60 2.60 -4.12 1.71
C ASP A 60 3.83 -5.00 2.00
N MET A 61 3.84 -5.68 3.15
CA MET A 61 4.86 -6.64 3.55
C MET A 61 5.10 -7.70 2.47
N VAL A 62 4.04 -8.28 1.90
CA VAL A 62 4.16 -9.31 0.85
C VAL A 62 4.87 -8.79 -0.40
N ASN A 63 4.71 -7.51 -0.77
CA ASN A 63 5.42 -6.93 -1.90
C ASN A 63 6.95 -6.85 -1.66
N ASP A 64 7.38 -6.64 -0.40
CA ASP A 64 8.79 -6.71 -0.04
C ASP A 64 9.33 -8.12 -0.23
N TYR A 65 8.59 -9.13 0.24
CA TYR A 65 9.00 -10.54 0.08
C TYR A 65 8.99 -10.97 -1.38
N PHE A 66 8.08 -10.48 -2.22
CA PHE A 66 8.18 -10.67 -3.67
C PHE A 66 9.46 -10.09 -4.24
N THR A 67 9.88 -8.91 -3.79
CA THR A 67 11.15 -8.32 -4.21
C THR A 67 12.33 -9.19 -3.79
N ILE A 68 12.28 -9.77 -2.60
CA ILE A 68 13.34 -10.64 -2.07
C ILE A 68 13.42 -11.95 -2.83
N ILE A 69 12.31 -12.66 -3.05
CA ILE A 69 12.34 -13.99 -3.68
C ILE A 69 12.63 -13.93 -5.18
N ASN A 70 12.27 -12.83 -5.84
CA ASN A 70 12.50 -12.65 -7.28
C ASN A 70 13.88 -12.07 -7.60
N ASN A 71 14.69 -11.73 -6.59
CA ASN A 71 16.06 -11.24 -6.76
C ASN A 71 17.05 -12.27 -6.17
N PRO A 72 17.90 -12.91 -7.00
CA PRO A 72 18.83 -13.95 -6.53
C PRO A 72 19.78 -13.52 -5.41
N ASP A 73 20.18 -12.25 -5.36
CA ASP A 73 21.09 -11.74 -4.32
C ASP A 73 20.38 -11.47 -3.00
N LYS A 74 19.14 -11.00 -3.06
CA LYS A 74 18.29 -10.77 -1.88
C LYS A 74 17.75 -12.08 -1.32
N LEU A 75 17.46 -13.06 -2.17
CA LEU A 75 16.99 -14.38 -1.77
C LEU A 75 17.91 -15.06 -0.76
N LYS A 76 19.23 -14.84 -0.86
CA LYS A 76 20.23 -15.33 0.11
C LYS A 76 19.99 -14.83 1.54
N ARG A 77 19.31 -13.68 1.69
CA ARG A 77 18.98 -13.04 2.97
C ARG A 77 17.54 -13.31 3.42
N LEU A 78 16.79 -14.17 2.71
CA LEU A 78 15.38 -14.44 2.99
C LEU A 78 15.14 -14.87 4.45
N ASN A 79 15.93 -15.81 4.98
CA ASN A 79 15.75 -16.30 6.35
C ASN A 79 15.96 -15.19 7.40
N SER A 80 16.92 -14.28 7.17
CA SER A 80 17.11 -13.11 8.05
C SER A 80 15.95 -12.12 7.91
N ALA A 81 15.45 -11.91 6.70
CA ALA A 81 14.29 -11.05 6.46
C ALA A 81 13.04 -11.57 7.17
N LYS A 82 12.81 -12.90 7.14
CA LYS A 82 11.65 -13.56 7.76
C LYS A 82 11.50 -13.24 9.24
N VAL A 83 12.61 -13.08 9.98
CA VAL A 83 12.57 -12.68 11.40
C VAL A 83 11.78 -11.38 11.58
N PHE A 84 11.95 -10.41 10.69
CA PHE A 84 11.22 -9.14 10.76
C PHE A 84 9.73 -9.32 10.42
N GLY A 85 9.41 -10.17 9.43
CA GLY A 85 8.03 -10.46 9.05
C GLY A 85 7.27 -11.25 10.13
N GLU A 86 7.91 -12.25 10.74
CA GLU A 86 7.39 -13.04 11.86
C GLU A 86 7.13 -12.17 13.08
N GLU A 87 8.08 -11.29 13.44
CA GLU A 87 7.90 -10.32 14.51
C GLU A 87 6.66 -9.44 14.24
N PHE A 88 6.55 -8.91 13.01
CA PHE A 88 5.45 -8.02 12.65
C PHE A 88 4.08 -8.72 12.59
N LEU A 89 4.00 -9.93 12.03
CA LEU A 89 2.77 -10.74 12.02
C LEU A 89 2.27 -11.03 13.45
N SER A 90 3.19 -11.33 14.37
CA SER A 90 2.86 -11.48 15.80
C SER A 90 2.24 -10.21 16.40
N LYS A 91 2.73 -9.02 16.03
CA LYS A 91 2.13 -7.74 16.45
C LYS A 91 0.73 -7.56 15.87
N ILE A 92 0.54 -7.86 14.59
CA ILE A 92 -0.79 -7.85 13.94
C ILE A 92 -1.77 -8.79 14.68
N ARG A 93 -1.33 -9.96 15.11
CA ARG A 93 -2.18 -10.89 15.86
C ARG A 93 -2.63 -10.32 17.20
N VAL A 94 -1.75 -9.57 17.88
CA VAL A 94 -2.04 -8.93 19.18
C VAL A 94 -2.95 -7.71 19.02
N PHE A 95 -2.92 -7.02 17.87
CA PHE A 95 -3.73 -5.83 17.58
C PHE A 95 -5.22 -6.00 17.92
N PHE A 96 -5.82 -7.18 17.67
CA PHE A 96 -7.24 -7.40 17.92
C PHE A 96 -7.66 -7.30 19.40
N LYS A 97 -6.71 -7.33 20.35
CA LYS A 97 -7.00 -7.23 21.79
C LYS A 97 -7.43 -5.82 22.20
N ASN A 98 -6.74 -4.79 21.71
CA ASN A 98 -6.93 -3.39 22.10
C ASN A 98 -7.23 -2.45 20.92
N LYS A 99 -7.03 -2.91 19.68
CA LYS A 99 -7.19 -2.14 18.44
C LYS A 99 -6.38 -0.83 18.46
N ASP A 100 -5.18 -0.91 19.03
CA ASP A 100 -4.27 0.24 19.14
C ASP A 100 -3.61 0.52 17.78
N GLU A 101 -4.24 1.43 17.02
CA GLU A 101 -3.81 1.84 15.70
C GLU A 101 -2.42 2.50 15.71
N GLU A 102 -2.09 3.25 16.76
CA GLU A 102 -0.81 3.95 16.89
C GLU A 102 0.33 2.97 17.15
N SER A 103 0.14 2.02 18.07
CA SER A 103 1.11 0.94 18.28
C SER A 103 1.34 0.15 17.01
N LEU A 104 0.29 -0.17 16.25
CA LEU A 104 0.42 -0.97 15.03
C LEU A 104 1.18 -0.21 13.92
N TRP A 105 0.95 1.10 13.78
CA TRP A 105 1.73 1.95 12.86
C TRP A 105 3.22 1.98 13.24
N ASN A 106 3.53 2.10 14.52
CA ASN A 106 4.90 2.07 15.02
C ASN A 106 5.58 0.71 14.78
N ASP A 107 4.87 -0.39 15.02
CA ASP A 107 5.36 -1.74 14.71
C ASP A 107 5.62 -1.92 13.20
N PHE A 108 4.72 -1.41 12.35
CA PHE A 108 4.88 -1.44 10.90
C PHE A 108 6.04 -0.56 10.42
N TYR A 109 6.23 0.61 11.03
CA TYR A 109 7.37 1.48 10.76
C TYR A 109 8.70 0.80 11.13
N LYS A 110 8.77 0.16 12.30
CA LYS A 110 9.94 -0.63 12.72
C LYS A 110 10.23 -1.78 11.74
N TYR A 111 9.19 -2.51 11.31
CA TYR A 111 9.32 -3.51 10.26
C TYR A 111 9.94 -2.92 8.99
N ASN A 112 9.42 -1.79 8.51
CA ASN A 112 9.90 -1.15 7.28
C ASN A 112 11.36 -0.66 7.38
N LEU A 113 11.76 -0.10 8.53
CA LEU A 113 13.16 0.27 8.77
C LEU A 113 14.10 -0.92 8.67
N ASN A 114 13.69 -2.08 9.20
CA ASN A 114 14.48 -3.31 9.19
C ASN A 114 14.52 -3.95 7.81
N ILE A 115 13.36 -4.16 7.17
CA ILE A 115 13.29 -4.83 5.87
C ILE A 115 14.01 -4.04 4.78
N THR A 116 14.01 -2.70 4.87
CA THR A 116 14.75 -1.83 3.94
C THR A 116 16.23 -2.16 3.89
N THR A 117 16.84 -2.60 5.00
CA THR A 117 18.25 -3.02 5.03
C THR A 117 18.53 -4.26 4.17
N VAL A 118 17.51 -5.11 3.99
CA VAL A 118 17.56 -6.28 3.10
C VAL A 118 17.27 -5.88 1.66
N LEU A 119 16.36 -4.92 1.45
CA LEU A 119 15.89 -4.51 0.13
C LEU A 119 16.84 -3.59 -0.65
N ARG A 120 17.83 -2.97 0.01
CA ARG A 120 18.86 -2.15 -0.62
C ARG A 120 19.73 -2.97 -1.57
N ASP A 121 20.04 -2.39 -2.72
CA ASP A 121 21.06 -2.92 -3.63
C ASP A 121 22.46 -2.50 -3.16
N ASP A 122 23.52 -3.13 -3.69
CA ASP A 122 24.90 -2.87 -3.26
C ASP A 122 25.30 -1.40 -3.43
N VAL A 123 24.81 -0.76 -4.49
CA VAL A 123 25.03 0.68 -4.75
C VAL A 123 24.32 1.54 -3.70
N ASP A 124 23.15 1.10 -3.22
CA ASP A 124 22.33 1.89 -2.30
C ASP A 124 22.92 1.96 -0.89
N VAL A 125 23.81 1.04 -0.53
CA VAL A 125 24.50 1.00 0.77
C VAL A 125 25.34 2.26 0.98
N HIS A 126 25.80 2.89 -0.10
CA HIS A 126 26.63 4.10 -0.04
C HIS A 126 25.84 5.39 0.22
N TYR A 127 24.51 5.39 0.12
CA TYR A 127 23.71 6.56 0.42
C TYR A 127 23.59 6.81 1.94
N LEU A 128 23.81 8.06 2.34
CA LEU A 128 23.62 8.52 3.71
C LEU A 128 22.14 8.41 4.11
N LYS A 129 21.91 7.81 5.29
CA LYS A 129 20.61 7.88 5.97
C LYS A 129 20.36 9.32 6.42
N ASN A 130 19.40 9.98 5.78
CA ASN A 130 19.01 11.36 6.02
C ASN A 130 17.48 11.51 5.91
N PRO A 131 16.73 11.24 6.99
CA PRO A 131 15.28 11.40 7.00
C PRO A 131 14.81 12.80 6.61
N SER A 132 15.58 13.86 6.92
CA SER A 132 15.25 15.23 6.53
C SER A 132 15.28 15.44 5.00
N HIS A 133 16.18 14.75 4.29
CA HIS A 133 16.16 14.72 2.82
C HIS A 133 14.89 14.02 2.31
N THR A 134 14.45 12.97 2.99
CA THR A 134 13.21 12.26 2.66
C THR A 134 11.98 13.13 2.87
N SER A 135 11.87 13.82 4.00
CA SER A 135 10.79 14.80 4.25
C SER A 135 10.74 15.89 3.18
N ARG A 136 11.90 16.46 2.80
CA ARG A 136 11.98 17.47 1.73
C ARG A 136 11.54 16.90 0.37
N SER A 137 11.96 15.68 0.07
CA SER A 137 11.57 14.97 -1.16
C SER A 137 10.07 14.70 -1.21
N PHE A 138 9.45 14.25 -0.10
CA PHE A 138 8.00 14.03 -0.01
C PHE A 138 7.22 15.32 -0.21
N LYS A 139 7.63 16.41 0.47
CA LYS A 139 7.04 17.73 0.26
C LYS A 139 7.17 18.21 -1.18
N PHE A 140 8.32 18.01 -1.82
CA PHE A 140 8.50 18.30 -3.25
C PHE A 140 7.52 17.50 -4.11
N LEU A 141 7.40 16.19 -3.89
CA LEU A 141 6.52 15.32 -4.68
C LEU A 141 5.04 15.66 -4.50
N LEU A 142 4.59 15.97 -3.29
CA LEU A 142 3.21 16.40 -3.05
C LEU A 142 2.91 17.76 -3.69
N ASN A 143 3.85 18.71 -3.63
CA ASN A 143 3.76 19.96 -4.39
C ASN A 143 3.77 19.70 -5.90
N TYR A 144 4.52 18.70 -6.37
CA TYR A 144 4.57 18.37 -7.78
C TYR A 144 3.22 17.81 -8.26
N ILE A 145 2.58 16.95 -7.47
CA ILE A 145 1.20 16.48 -7.72
C ILE A 145 0.22 17.64 -7.78
N GLU A 146 0.25 18.54 -6.79
CA GLU A 146 -0.69 19.67 -6.71
C GLU A 146 -0.54 20.64 -7.91
N ASN A 147 0.70 20.92 -8.33
CA ASN A 147 0.97 21.87 -9.40
C ASN A 147 0.88 21.27 -10.82
N HIS A 148 0.82 19.94 -10.94
CA HIS A 148 0.76 19.22 -12.22
C HIS A 148 -0.36 18.17 -12.20
N GLU A 149 -1.49 18.50 -11.56
CA GLU A 149 -2.65 17.60 -11.46
C GLU A 149 -3.14 17.18 -12.86
N GLU A 150 -2.98 18.04 -13.87
CA GLU A 150 -3.34 17.78 -15.25
C GLU A 150 -2.64 16.54 -15.86
N TYR A 151 -1.50 16.13 -15.31
CA TYR A 151 -0.79 14.92 -15.77
C TYR A 151 -1.56 13.63 -15.45
N LEU A 152 -2.48 13.66 -14.47
CA LEU A 152 -3.41 12.55 -14.20
C LEU A 152 -4.44 12.38 -15.33
N TYR A 153 -4.62 13.38 -16.17
CA TYR A 153 -5.64 13.39 -17.21
C TYR A 153 -5.08 13.11 -18.61
N ILE A 154 -3.76 12.94 -18.73
CA ILE A 154 -3.10 12.58 -19.98
C ILE A 154 -3.24 11.07 -20.22
N ILE A 155 -3.74 10.72 -21.41
CA ILE A 155 -3.91 9.32 -21.83
C ILE A 155 -2.57 8.58 -21.77
N ASN A 156 -2.60 7.40 -21.16
CA ASN A 156 -1.46 6.51 -20.93
C ASN A 156 -0.33 7.12 -20.07
N ASN A 157 -0.61 8.21 -19.35
CA ASN A 157 0.36 8.76 -18.41
C ASN A 157 0.40 7.95 -17.12
N LYS A 158 1.62 7.61 -16.69
CA LYS A 158 1.93 6.85 -15.49
C LYS A 158 2.34 7.79 -14.34
N PHE A 159 1.66 8.92 -14.21
CA PHE A 159 2.09 10.01 -13.33
C PHE A 159 2.24 9.59 -11.86
N LEU A 160 1.20 8.99 -11.26
CA LEU A 160 1.27 8.49 -9.87
C LEU A 160 2.29 7.36 -9.68
N GLU A 161 2.49 6.51 -10.70
CA GLU A 161 3.52 5.47 -10.69
C GLU A 161 4.92 6.09 -10.61
N GLY A 162 5.19 7.11 -11.44
CA GLY A 162 6.44 7.87 -11.36
C GLY A 162 6.66 8.56 -10.01
N ILE A 163 5.61 9.13 -9.40
CA ILE A 163 5.70 9.70 -8.04
C ILE A 163 6.06 8.62 -7.02
N LEU A 164 5.39 7.47 -7.06
CA LEU A 164 5.60 6.36 -6.13
C LEU A 164 6.99 5.74 -6.27
N ASP A 165 7.50 5.61 -7.49
CA ASP A 165 8.85 5.12 -7.74
C ASP A 165 9.90 6.01 -7.06
N ILE A 166 9.71 7.34 -7.12
CA ILE A 166 10.60 8.28 -6.43
C ILE A 166 10.44 8.17 -4.90
N MET A 167 9.22 8.07 -4.38
CA MET A 167 8.96 7.89 -2.94
C MET A 167 9.67 6.64 -2.40
N ILE A 168 9.50 5.49 -3.07
CA ILE A 168 10.12 4.22 -2.68
C ILE A 168 11.64 4.32 -2.70
N ARG A 169 12.22 4.91 -3.75
CA ARG A 169 13.67 5.08 -3.87
C ARG A 169 14.21 5.91 -2.70
N VAL A 170 13.57 7.03 -2.38
CA VAL A 170 14.02 7.92 -1.30
C VAL A 170 13.89 7.25 0.07
N ILE A 171 12.76 6.59 0.35
CA ILE A 171 12.55 5.76 1.55
C ILE A 171 13.68 4.73 1.70
N LYS A 172 13.97 3.98 0.63
CA LYS A 172 15.00 2.93 0.65
C LYS A 172 16.39 3.50 0.91
N ASN A 173 16.75 4.60 0.25
CA ASN A 173 18.14 5.06 0.19
C ASN A 173 18.49 6.05 1.31
N HIS A 174 17.52 6.80 1.81
CA HIS A 174 17.77 7.89 2.76
C HIS A 174 17.09 7.71 4.12
N SER A 175 16.46 6.56 4.39
CA SER A 175 15.62 6.39 5.59
C SER A 175 14.43 7.36 5.56
N PHE A 176 13.52 7.29 6.52
CA PHE A 176 12.27 8.05 6.53
C PHE A 176 11.72 8.09 7.95
N ASN A 177 10.72 8.93 8.23
CA ASN A 177 9.98 8.92 9.49
C ASN A 177 8.59 8.31 9.26
N LEU A 178 7.86 8.09 10.36
CA LEU A 178 6.50 7.53 10.32
C LEU A 178 5.54 8.32 9.39
N PRO A 179 5.50 9.68 9.42
CA PRO A 179 4.64 10.44 8.52
C PRO A 179 4.89 10.16 7.03
N GLU A 180 6.16 10.03 6.60
CA GLU A 180 6.45 9.71 5.19
C GLU A 180 6.03 8.28 4.83
N LEU A 181 6.17 7.32 5.75
CA LEU A 181 5.66 5.97 5.53
C LEU A 181 4.13 5.98 5.35
N MET A 182 3.42 6.71 6.22
CA MET A 182 1.97 6.86 6.14
C MET A 182 1.57 7.46 4.78
N ILE A 183 2.18 8.59 4.39
CA ILE A 183 1.92 9.24 3.09
C ILE A 183 2.18 8.28 1.93
N TYR A 184 3.30 7.56 1.94
CA TYR A 184 3.61 6.56 0.91
C TYR A 184 2.53 5.49 0.80
N ILE A 185 2.07 4.93 1.92
CA ILE A 185 0.98 3.95 1.93
C ILE A 185 -0.29 4.57 1.33
N TYR A 186 -0.68 5.78 1.72
CA TYR A 186 -1.86 6.43 1.17
C TYR A 186 -1.76 6.61 -0.36
N VAL A 187 -0.66 7.17 -0.85
CA VAL A 187 -0.45 7.38 -2.30
C VAL A 187 -0.43 6.05 -3.05
N LYS A 188 0.12 4.99 -2.46
CA LYS A 188 0.13 3.65 -3.06
C LYS A 188 -1.29 3.11 -3.29
N TYR A 189 -2.15 3.20 -2.29
CA TYR A 189 -3.55 2.78 -2.43
C TYR A 189 -4.35 3.71 -3.34
N LEU A 190 -4.06 5.01 -3.34
CA LEU A 190 -4.62 5.95 -4.30
C LEU A 190 -4.21 5.59 -5.74
N GLY A 191 -2.96 5.16 -5.95
CA GLY A 191 -2.49 4.64 -7.23
C GLY A 191 -3.28 3.41 -7.69
N PHE A 192 -3.62 2.50 -6.78
CA PHE A 192 -4.48 1.35 -7.11
C PHE A 192 -5.91 1.76 -7.47
N LEU A 193 -6.49 2.74 -6.76
CA LEU A 193 -7.81 3.27 -7.07
C LEU A 193 -7.82 4.03 -8.40
N TYR A 194 -6.80 4.86 -8.64
CA TYR A 194 -6.64 5.66 -9.85
C TYR A 194 -6.70 4.80 -11.12
N GLN A 195 -6.11 3.60 -11.10
CA GLN A 195 -6.17 2.67 -12.25
C GLN A 195 -7.62 2.34 -12.65
N TYR A 196 -8.53 2.17 -11.68
CA TYR A 196 -9.94 1.93 -11.96
C TYR A 196 -10.63 3.18 -12.49
N TYR A 197 -10.48 4.32 -11.81
CA TYR A 197 -11.11 5.56 -12.27
C TYR A 197 -10.63 5.99 -13.66
N TYR A 198 -9.34 5.81 -13.95
CA TYR A 198 -8.80 6.03 -15.29
C TYR A 198 -9.52 5.15 -16.32
N TYR A 199 -9.71 3.86 -16.02
CA TYR A 199 -10.42 2.93 -16.90
C TYR A 199 -11.92 3.29 -17.06
N GLU A 200 -12.63 3.62 -15.98
CA GLU A 200 -14.06 3.99 -16.04
C GLU A 200 -14.31 5.24 -16.91
N ASN A 201 -13.34 6.16 -16.89
CA ASN A 201 -13.41 7.44 -17.57
C ASN A 201 -12.78 7.43 -18.97
N LEU A 202 -12.20 6.31 -19.41
CA LEU A 202 -11.66 6.15 -20.77
C LEU A 202 -12.74 5.62 -21.73
N ARG A 203 -13.21 6.46 -22.66
CA ARG A 203 -14.20 6.11 -23.69
C ARG A 203 -13.70 6.45 -25.07
N ASN A 204 -13.74 5.51 -26.01
CA ASN A 204 -13.32 5.73 -27.41
C ASN A 204 -11.92 6.38 -27.53
N ASN A 205 -10.96 5.96 -26.69
CA ASN A 205 -9.62 6.54 -26.58
C ASN A 205 -9.61 8.04 -26.21
N GLN A 206 -10.64 8.51 -25.50
CA GLN A 206 -10.71 9.84 -24.91
C GLN A 206 -11.01 9.71 -23.42
N LEU A 207 -10.33 10.51 -22.62
CA LEU A 207 -10.55 10.56 -21.18
C LEU A 207 -11.59 11.63 -20.87
N ILE A 208 -12.58 11.31 -20.04
CA ILE A 208 -13.54 12.31 -19.54
C ILE A 208 -12.91 12.98 -18.31
N GLU A 209 -12.12 14.02 -18.55
CA GLU A 209 -11.29 14.70 -17.54
C GLU A 209 -12.11 15.20 -16.35
N ASP A 210 -13.25 15.87 -16.60
CA ASP A 210 -14.10 16.43 -15.53
C ASP A 210 -14.61 15.38 -14.54
N LEU A 211 -14.95 14.18 -15.03
CA LEU A 211 -15.41 13.08 -14.18
C LEU A 211 -14.25 12.49 -13.38
N LEU A 212 -13.12 12.23 -14.04
CA LEU A 212 -11.93 11.71 -13.38
C LEU A 212 -11.41 12.66 -12.30
N GLN A 213 -11.37 13.96 -12.59
CA GLN A 213 -10.99 14.99 -11.63
C GLN A 213 -11.95 14.99 -10.43
N LYS A 214 -13.27 14.97 -10.69
CA LYS A 214 -14.27 14.91 -9.62
C LYS A 214 -14.05 13.69 -8.71
N ASP A 215 -13.84 12.51 -9.30
CA ASP A 215 -13.66 11.24 -8.59
C ASP A 215 -12.36 11.19 -7.76
N LEU A 216 -11.30 11.86 -8.21
CA LEU A 216 -9.99 11.88 -7.54
C LEU A 216 -9.81 13.04 -6.54
N SER A 217 -10.49 14.16 -6.76
CA SER A 217 -10.21 15.44 -6.09
C SER A 217 -10.22 15.35 -4.57
N ILE A 218 -11.15 14.58 -3.99
CA ILE A 218 -11.26 14.43 -2.53
C ILE A 218 -10.02 13.74 -1.97
N TYR A 219 -9.53 12.70 -2.65
CA TYR A 219 -8.37 11.93 -2.20
C TYR A 219 -7.06 12.70 -2.37
N LEU A 220 -6.92 13.45 -3.47
CA LEU A 220 -5.77 14.31 -3.74
C LEU A 220 -5.69 15.47 -2.75
N LYS A 221 -6.81 16.18 -2.52
CA LYS A 221 -6.87 17.26 -1.53
C LYS A 221 -6.44 16.79 -0.15
N TYR A 222 -6.86 15.59 0.26
CA TYR A 222 -6.46 15.02 1.54
C TYR A 222 -4.94 14.84 1.63
N VAL A 223 -4.32 14.11 0.70
CA VAL A 223 -2.88 13.83 0.79
C VAL A 223 -2.02 15.09 0.60
N ILE A 224 -2.45 16.03 -0.26
CA ILE A 224 -1.79 17.33 -0.42
C ILE A 224 -1.83 18.13 0.89
N SER A 225 -2.92 18.05 1.65
CA SER A 225 -3.03 18.73 2.95
C SER A 225 -2.06 18.22 4.01
N LEU A 226 -1.43 17.05 3.80
CA LEU A 226 -0.44 16.48 4.70
C LEU A 226 0.98 17.00 4.46
N LYS A 227 1.24 17.69 3.33
CA LYS A 227 2.61 18.06 2.90
C LYS A 227 3.36 19.02 3.84
N GLU A 228 2.63 19.78 4.65
CA GLU A 228 3.18 20.73 5.62
C GLU A 228 3.05 20.26 7.08
N ARG A 229 2.49 19.06 7.30
CA ARG A 229 2.25 18.55 8.65
C ARG A 229 3.48 17.81 9.17
N GLU A 230 3.99 18.25 10.32
CA GLU A 230 5.04 17.53 11.05
C GLU A 230 4.48 16.24 11.69
N GLU A 231 3.22 16.28 12.13
CA GLU A 231 2.52 15.15 12.75
C GLU A 231 1.19 14.87 12.02
N ILE A 232 0.85 13.58 11.88
CA ILE A 232 -0.38 13.12 11.26
C ILE A 232 -1.28 12.54 12.34
N ASP A 233 -2.53 13.03 12.43
CA ASP A 233 -3.56 12.41 13.27
C ASP A 233 -3.87 11.02 12.73
N ILE A 234 -3.45 9.98 13.46
CA ILE A 234 -3.58 8.59 13.06
C ILE A 234 -5.04 8.18 12.84
N LYS A 235 -5.97 8.67 13.66
CA LYS A 235 -7.39 8.29 13.55
C LYS A 235 -8.03 8.91 12.32
N ASP A 236 -7.76 10.19 12.07
CA ASP A 236 -8.21 10.86 10.84
C ASP A 236 -7.58 10.22 9.60
N PHE A 237 -6.29 9.93 9.66
CA PHE A 237 -5.55 9.28 8.59
C PHE A 237 -6.10 7.90 8.25
N ASN A 238 -6.35 7.06 9.25
CA ASN A 238 -6.87 5.71 9.03
C ASN A 238 -8.27 5.73 8.42
N LYS A 239 -9.12 6.72 8.76
CA LYS A 239 -10.42 6.90 8.11
C LYS A 239 -10.26 7.27 6.64
N ASN A 240 -9.36 8.20 6.32
CA ASN A 240 -9.13 8.61 4.93
C ASN A 240 -8.47 7.50 4.11
N LEU A 241 -7.50 6.78 4.68
CA LEU A 241 -6.92 5.59 4.07
C LEU A 241 -7.99 4.53 3.82
N TRP A 242 -8.87 4.28 4.79
CA TRP A 242 -10.00 3.35 4.60
C TRP A 242 -10.90 3.79 3.45
N ASN A 243 -11.20 5.08 3.29
CA ASN A 243 -12.04 5.54 2.18
C ASN A 243 -11.43 5.22 0.80
N VAL A 244 -10.10 5.33 0.66
CA VAL A 244 -9.38 4.94 -0.56
C VAL A 244 -9.42 3.43 -0.75
N VAL A 245 -9.07 2.67 0.30
CA VAL A 245 -9.02 1.19 0.27
C VAL A 245 -10.40 0.61 -0.02
N LYS A 246 -11.44 1.06 0.68
CA LYS A 246 -12.84 0.67 0.52
C LYS A 246 -13.26 0.84 -0.94
N LYS A 247 -13.05 2.03 -1.50
CA LYS A 247 -13.44 2.34 -2.88
C LYS A 247 -12.67 1.49 -3.89
N TRP A 248 -11.37 1.29 -3.65
CA TRP A 248 -10.55 0.39 -4.47
C TRP A 248 -11.08 -1.06 -4.44
N ARG A 249 -11.49 -1.57 -3.27
CA ARG A 249 -12.07 -2.93 -3.14
C ARG A 249 -13.44 -3.03 -3.81
N GLU A 250 -14.30 -2.01 -3.68
CA GLU A 250 -15.59 -1.93 -4.38
C GLU A 250 -15.39 -2.00 -5.90
N MET A 251 -14.45 -1.23 -6.43
CA MET A 251 -14.11 -1.25 -7.86
C MET A 251 -13.56 -2.61 -8.29
N TYR A 252 -12.66 -3.20 -7.50
CA TYR A 252 -12.16 -4.54 -7.78
C TYR A 252 -13.30 -5.56 -7.91
N ILE A 253 -14.29 -5.54 -7.01
CA ILE A 253 -15.45 -6.45 -7.07
C ILE A 253 -16.27 -6.20 -8.34
N PHE A 254 -16.59 -4.94 -8.64
CA PHE A 254 -17.37 -4.57 -9.83
C PHE A 254 -16.69 -5.05 -11.12
N TYR A 255 -15.36 -5.00 -11.16
CA TYR A 255 -14.57 -5.29 -12.34
C TYR A 255 -13.96 -6.70 -12.41
N LYS A 256 -14.09 -7.53 -11.36
CA LYS A 256 -13.41 -8.84 -11.20
C LYS A 256 -13.68 -9.85 -12.33
N GLY A 257 -14.71 -9.63 -13.15
CA GLY A 257 -15.09 -10.49 -14.28
C GLY A 257 -15.01 -9.84 -15.66
N LEU A 258 -14.59 -8.56 -15.75
CA LEU A 258 -14.52 -7.87 -17.04
C LEU A 258 -13.16 -8.08 -17.69
N PRO A 259 -13.10 -8.27 -19.03
CA PRO A 259 -11.86 -8.38 -19.78
C PRO A 259 -11.21 -7.00 -19.91
N MET A 260 -10.82 -6.41 -18.78
CA MET A 260 -9.88 -5.30 -18.83
C MET A 260 -8.58 -5.83 -19.42
N LYS A 261 -8.03 -5.14 -20.42
CA LYS A 261 -6.63 -5.34 -20.81
C LYS A 261 -5.77 -5.02 -19.58
N ARG A 262 -5.41 -6.06 -18.81
CA ARG A 262 -4.68 -5.95 -17.54
C ARG A 262 -3.28 -5.36 -17.71
N ASP A 263 -2.80 -5.19 -18.93
CA ASP A 263 -1.57 -4.46 -19.26
C ASP A 263 -1.64 -2.97 -18.89
N LEU A 264 -2.86 -2.41 -18.72
CA LEU A 264 -3.11 -1.06 -18.16
C LEU A 264 -3.28 -1.05 -16.63
N LEU A 265 -3.33 -2.21 -15.98
CA LEU A 265 -3.59 -2.39 -14.54
C LEU A 265 -2.43 -3.08 -13.81
N ILE A 266 -1.23 -3.00 -14.38
CA ILE A 266 -0.06 -3.62 -13.77
C ILE A 266 0.14 -2.97 -12.39
N PRO A 267 0.11 -3.75 -11.29
CA PRO A 267 0.36 -3.22 -9.97
C PRO A 267 1.76 -2.60 -9.93
N LEU A 268 1.87 -1.48 -9.22
CA LEU A 268 3.14 -0.94 -8.75
C LEU A 268 4.05 -2.08 -8.26
N GLY A 269 5.15 -2.31 -8.97
CA GLY A 269 6.19 -3.27 -8.60
C GLY A 269 6.03 -4.72 -9.08
N LEU A 270 4.97 -5.10 -9.81
CA LEU A 270 4.83 -6.45 -10.37
C LEU A 270 4.96 -6.40 -11.89
N LYS A 271 6.20 -6.45 -12.42
CA LYS A 271 6.40 -6.73 -13.85
C LYS A 271 5.69 -8.05 -14.19
N GLN A 272 4.86 -8.04 -15.23
CA GLN A 272 4.47 -9.29 -15.88
C GLN A 272 5.75 -9.97 -16.35
N ASN A 273 6.07 -11.13 -15.79
CA ASN A 273 6.91 -12.07 -16.51
C ASN A 273 6.12 -12.48 -17.74
N LYS A 274 6.56 -12.03 -18.92
CA LYS A 274 6.21 -12.69 -20.17
C LYS A 274 6.69 -14.13 -20.01
N ILE A 275 5.75 -15.04 -19.77
CA ILE A 275 5.98 -16.45 -20.05
C ILE A 275 6.12 -16.48 -21.57
N ASN A 276 7.35 -16.61 -22.05
CA ASN A 276 7.60 -16.81 -23.46
C ASN A 276 6.85 -18.07 -23.90
N GLU A 277 5.98 -17.91 -24.89
CA GLU A 277 5.55 -19.00 -25.78
C GLU A 277 6.76 -19.54 -26.55
#